data_AF-A0AAV6H8J3-F1
#
_entry.id   AF-A0AAV6H8J3-F1
#
_cell.length_a   1.000
_cell.length_b   1.000
_cell.length_c   1.000
_cell.angle_alpha   90.00
_cell.angle_beta   90.00
_cell.angle_gamma   90.00
#
_symmetry.space_group_name_H-M   'P 1'
#
loop_
_entity.id
_entity.type
_entity.pdbx_description
1 polymer ?
#
loop_
_entity_poly.entity_id
_entity_poly.type
_entity_poly.pdbx_seq_one_letter_code
_entity_poly.pdbx_strand_id
1 'polypeptide(L)'
;MAKVIVVDLGSDPSSEYSKACFEAFTGKISMILGQADEMHEPVYLIGCLQQSSSALGITPEKFVSLRKQIRVLLDSSVSALLYTIKRELDSLDLSNIVVITSHNRMIILQKYQELLFTPVYLFEYVTVFEDPSTFGSARPNLTSREITDVTEEVGTFLRQLPAVGEITVLKSSLVPDCFSHGFSTRMGGISYISTLSSLNLFSSSRRRDPKAVVNENIRRLGLQMGFQPHQFHLVKTNHASDVWVIGEEAPESYDGIVTNQVNVVIAAPGADCMPLLFTDPVEKVIGVAHAGWKGTLMGIAKATVNAMVSRFGSKTENILAVIGPSVGSCCFKLDQESAKEFHSIHPHCVRKDETPKPFINIRLATRVLLEREGLVSEHIHDDTVTDIPSVTLCTSCHSDMFFSHVRDGTNFGTQIGFLWIKDGGKV
;
A
#
# COMPACT_ATOMS: atom_id res chain seq x y z
N MET A 1 24.05 -4.17 -14.40
CA MET A 1 23.11 -3.14 -13.87
C MET A 1 23.69 -2.64 -12.56
N ALA A 2 23.52 -1.35 -12.24
CA ALA A 2 23.99 -0.84 -10.95
C ALA A 2 23.29 -1.57 -9.79
N LYS A 3 24.06 -1.89 -8.74
CA LYS A 3 23.62 -2.66 -7.58
C LYS A 3 24.26 -2.11 -6.30
N VAL A 4 23.66 -2.46 -5.17
CA VAL A 4 24.20 -2.21 -3.83
C VAL A 4 24.71 -3.51 -3.25
N ILE A 5 25.89 -3.49 -2.63
CA ILE A 5 26.42 -4.64 -1.90
C ILE A 5 26.18 -4.43 -0.40
N VAL A 6 25.52 -5.38 0.24
CA VAL A 6 25.25 -5.41 1.67
C VAL A 6 26.00 -6.58 2.27
N VAL A 7 26.91 -6.30 3.21
CA VAL A 7 27.63 -7.31 3.98
C VAL A 7 27.02 -7.35 5.37
N ASP A 8 26.35 -8.45 5.70
CA ASP A 8 25.77 -8.69 7.02
C ASP A 8 26.83 -9.24 7.96
N LEU A 9 27.18 -8.45 8.99
CA LEU A 9 28.14 -8.82 10.02
C LEU A 9 27.47 -9.47 11.25
N GLY A 10 26.15 -9.68 11.21
CA GLY A 10 25.42 -10.28 12.33
C GLY A 10 25.93 -11.69 12.65
N SER A 11 26.29 -11.94 13.91
CA SER A 11 26.62 -13.29 14.37
C SER A 11 25.38 -14.13 14.56
N ASP A 12 25.46 -15.41 14.18
CA ASP A 12 24.52 -16.41 14.65
C ASP A 12 24.75 -16.63 16.16
N PRO A 13 23.72 -16.46 17.01
CA PRO A 13 23.86 -16.67 18.46
C PRO A 13 24.28 -18.10 18.84
N SER A 14 24.25 -19.04 17.89
CA SER A 14 24.63 -20.44 18.10
C SER A 14 26.02 -20.83 17.60
N SER A 15 26.75 -19.95 16.88
CA SER A 15 28.02 -20.32 16.27
C SER A 15 29.22 -19.65 16.95
N GLU A 16 30.03 -20.43 17.66
CA GLU A 16 31.43 -20.09 17.87
C GLU A 16 32.15 -20.14 16.52
N TYR A 17 32.28 -19.00 15.85
CA TYR A 17 33.09 -18.93 14.63
C TYR A 17 34.56 -19.18 14.99
N SER A 18 35.16 -20.22 14.41
CA SER A 18 36.60 -20.41 14.52
C SER A 18 37.35 -19.23 13.90
N LYS A 19 38.55 -18.92 14.41
CA LYS A 19 39.42 -17.87 13.86
C LYS A 19 39.69 -18.06 12.35
N ALA A 20 39.76 -19.32 11.89
CA ALA A 20 39.95 -19.66 10.49
C ALA A 20 38.73 -19.31 9.62
N CYS A 21 37.50 -19.57 10.11
CA CYS A 21 36.28 -19.14 9.44
C CYS A 21 36.21 -17.61 9.32
N PHE A 22 36.67 -16.90 10.35
CA PHE A 22 36.73 -15.45 10.35
C PHE A 22 37.74 -14.89 9.33
N GLU A 23 38.95 -15.45 9.26
CA GLU A 23 39.97 -15.04 8.28
C GLU A 23 39.49 -15.31 6.84
N ALA A 24 38.88 -16.48 6.58
CA ALA A 24 38.27 -16.80 5.29
C ALA A 24 37.12 -15.84 4.92
N PHE A 25 36.29 -15.46 5.89
CA PHE A 25 35.22 -14.47 5.74
C PHE A 25 35.79 -13.10 5.33
N THR A 26 36.80 -12.62 6.04
CA THR A 26 37.45 -11.33 5.71
C THR A 26 38.15 -11.34 4.35
N GLY A 27 38.77 -12.47 3.96
CA GLY A 27 39.40 -12.62 2.65
C GLY A 27 38.40 -12.61 1.50
N LYS A 28 37.29 -13.36 1.62
CA LYS A 28 36.23 -13.40 0.59
C LYS A 28 35.52 -12.06 0.46
N ILE A 29 35.26 -11.38 1.58
CA ILE A 29 34.75 -9.99 1.57
C ILE A 29 35.74 -9.05 0.89
N SER A 30 37.02 -9.08 1.24
CA SER A 30 38.02 -8.20 0.63
C SER A 30 38.12 -8.38 -0.90
N MET A 31 37.95 -9.60 -1.41
CA MET A 31 37.91 -9.87 -2.85
C MET A 31 36.67 -9.24 -3.51
N ILE A 32 35.48 -9.44 -2.92
CA ILE A 32 34.23 -8.89 -3.46
C ILE A 32 34.23 -7.36 -3.41
N LEU A 33 34.75 -6.78 -2.33
CA LEU A 33 34.91 -5.34 -2.18
C LEU A 33 35.90 -4.75 -3.20
N GLY A 34 36.94 -5.50 -3.56
CA GLY A 34 37.87 -5.10 -4.62
C GLY A 34 37.17 -4.96 -5.97
N GLN A 35 36.32 -5.93 -6.34
CA GLN A 35 35.54 -5.89 -7.58
C GLN A 35 34.48 -4.77 -7.57
N ALA A 36 33.83 -4.54 -6.43
CA ALA A 36 32.83 -3.48 -6.28
C ALA A 36 33.41 -2.07 -6.47
N ASP A 37 34.62 -1.84 -5.96
CA ASP A 37 35.32 -0.55 -6.07
C ASP A 37 35.73 -0.24 -7.52
N GLU A 38 36.09 -1.26 -8.32
CA GLU A 38 36.31 -1.10 -9.76
C GLU A 38 35.03 -0.68 -10.50
N MET A 39 33.87 -1.10 -10.00
CA MET A 39 32.55 -0.80 -10.59
C MET A 39 31.86 0.42 -9.96
N HIS A 40 32.49 1.10 -8.99
CA HIS A 40 31.91 2.21 -8.22
C HIS A 40 30.56 1.87 -7.56
N GLU A 41 30.38 0.62 -7.13
CA GLU A 41 29.15 0.17 -6.48
C GLU A 41 29.17 0.52 -4.99
N PRO A 42 28.08 1.10 -4.43
CA PRO A 42 28.01 1.41 -3.01
C PRO A 42 28.00 0.13 -2.16
N VAL A 43 28.83 0.12 -1.12
CA VAL A 43 28.96 -1.00 -0.18
C VAL A 43 28.49 -0.59 1.21
N TYR A 44 27.62 -1.39 1.80
CA TYR A 44 27.16 -1.25 3.19
C TYR A 44 27.59 -2.44 4.04
N LEU A 45 28.31 -2.16 5.13
CA LEU A 45 28.53 -3.14 6.21
C LEU A 45 27.45 -2.92 7.26
N ILE A 46 26.64 -3.94 7.56
CA ILE A 46 25.53 -3.83 8.52
C ILE A 46 25.73 -4.72 9.75
N GLY A 47 25.33 -4.23 10.92
CA GLY A 47 25.37 -5.00 12.18
C GLY A 47 24.51 -4.41 13.29
N CYS A 48 23.99 -5.25 14.19
CA CYS A 48 23.15 -4.82 15.31
C CYS A 48 23.97 -4.51 16.57
N LEU A 49 23.71 -3.36 17.22
CA LEU A 49 24.43 -2.91 18.42
C LEU A 49 24.21 -3.77 19.66
N GLN A 50 23.11 -4.55 19.71
CA GLN A 50 22.81 -5.46 20.84
C GLN A 50 23.65 -6.74 20.83
N GLN A 51 24.39 -7.01 19.75
CA GLN A 51 25.39 -8.09 19.72
C GLN A 51 26.70 -7.52 20.26
N SER A 52 27.05 -7.89 21.49
CA SER A 52 28.17 -7.34 22.26
C SER A 52 29.43 -7.14 21.41
N SER A 53 29.92 -5.90 21.39
CA SER A 53 31.17 -5.45 20.77
C SER A 53 32.43 -6.20 21.24
N SER A 54 32.32 -7.07 22.25
CA SER A 54 33.42 -7.86 22.79
C SER A 54 33.59 -9.27 22.19
N ALA A 55 32.62 -9.80 21.41
CA ALA A 55 32.63 -11.22 21.01
C ALA A 55 33.34 -11.53 19.68
N LEU A 56 33.54 -10.55 18.80
CA LEU A 56 34.00 -10.82 17.41
C LEU A 56 35.33 -10.19 17.02
N GLY A 57 35.87 -9.23 17.78
CA GLY A 57 37.05 -8.46 17.34
C GLY A 57 36.86 -7.78 15.98
N ILE A 58 35.62 -7.64 15.51
CA ILE A 58 35.19 -6.92 14.32
C ILE A 58 34.97 -5.47 14.76
N THR A 59 36.05 -4.69 14.79
CA THR A 59 35.89 -3.23 14.83
C THR A 59 35.69 -2.74 13.40
N PRO A 60 34.73 -1.84 13.13
CA PRO A 60 34.60 -1.16 11.84
C PRO A 60 35.95 -0.64 11.32
N GLU A 61 36.83 -0.24 12.25
CA GLU A 61 38.22 0.19 12.05
C GLU A 61 39.09 -0.78 11.24
N LYS A 62 38.88 -2.10 11.31
CA LYS A 62 39.60 -3.09 10.47
C LYS A 62 39.25 -2.95 8.98
N PHE A 63 38.02 -2.52 8.68
CA PHE A 63 37.54 -2.26 7.32
C PHE A 63 37.72 -0.80 6.89
N VAL A 64 38.01 0.13 7.81
CA VAL A 64 38.31 1.54 7.51
C VAL A 64 39.57 1.69 6.64
N SER A 65 40.50 0.71 6.66
CA SER A 65 41.64 0.67 5.75
C SER A 65 41.25 0.40 4.28
N LEU A 66 40.02 -0.09 4.03
CA LEU A 66 39.47 -0.42 2.71
C LEU A 66 38.59 0.73 2.19
N ARG A 67 39.23 1.80 1.71
CA ARG A 67 38.73 2.80 0.71
C ARG A 67 37.48 3.63 1.05
N LYS A 68 37.37 4.78 0.35
CA LYS A 68 36.42 5.89 0.57
C LYS A 68 34.92 5.59 0.29
N GLN A 69 34.56 4.37 -0.11
CA GLN A 69 33.21 4.03 -0.61
C GLN A 69 32.43 3.04 0.29
N ILE A 70 33.05 2.52 1.36
CA ILE A 70 32.36 1.62 2.30
C ILE A 70 31.64 2.44 3.37
N ARG A 71 30.33 2.21 3.52
CA ARG A 71 29.51 2.79 4.60
C ARG A 71 29.22 1.74 5.65
N VAL A 72 29.48 2.06 6.91
CA VAL A 72 29.15 1.18 8.05
C VAL A 72 27.84 1.67 8.66
N LEU A 73 26.83 0.79 8.71
CA LEU A 73 25.54 1.04 9.35
C LEU A 73 25.41 0.14 10.56
N LEU A 74 25.28 0.75 11.74
CA LEU A 74 25.01 0.04 12.99
C LEU A 74 23.72 0.60 13.57
N ASP A 75 22.78 -0.29 13.90
CA ASP A 75 21.49 0.10 14.48
C ASP A 75 21.09 -0.88 15.59
N SER A 76 20.02 -0.52 16.29
CA SER A 76 19.39 -1.29 17.35
C SER A 76 18.70 -2.57 16.86
N SER A 77 18.30 -2.64 15.58
CA SER A 77 17.54 -3.77 15.02
C SER A 77 17.82 -4.02 13.53
N VAL A 78 17.50 -5.23 13.05
CA VAL A 78 17.64 -5.58 11.63
C VAL A 78 16.63 -4.79 10.78
N SER A 79 15.43 -4.57 11.33
CA SER A 79 14.38 -3.75 10.71
C SER A 79 14.87 -2.34 10.39
N ALA A 80 15.55 -1.68 11.33
CA ALA A 80 16.07 -0.33 11.16
C ALA A 80 17.20 -0.26 10.12
N LEU A 81 18.11 -1.25 10.13
CA LEU A 81 19.18 -1.38 9.14
C LEU A 81 18.62 -1.53 7.73
N LEU A 82 17.71 -2.48 7.52
CA LEU A 82 17.12 -2.75 6.22
C LEU A 82 16.23 -1.61 5.73
N TYR A 83 15.51 -0.94 6.63
CA TYR A 83 14.78 0.28 6.29
C TYR A 83 15.72 1.40 5.82
N THR A 84 16.85 1.59 6.49
CA THR A 84 17.88 2.56 6.09
C THR A 84 18.47 2.22 4.72
N ILE A 85 18.84 0.96 4.49
CA ILE A 85 19.31 0.49 3.17
C ILE A 85 18.25 0.75 2.09
N LYS A 86 16.98 0.45 2.37
CA LYS A 86 15.88 0.71 1.42
C LYS A 86 15.78 2.19 1.06
N ARG A 87 15.93 3.09 2.03
CA ARG A 87 15.91 4.54 1.78
C ARG A 87 17.06 4.99 0.89
N GLU A 88 18.25 4.46 1.11
CA GLU A 88 19.41 4.74 0.26
C GLU A 88 19.20 4.22 -1.16
N LEU A 89 18.72 2.98 -1.31
CA LEU A 89 18.34 2.40 -2.61
C LEU A 89 17.36 3.30 -3.36
N ASP A 90 16.30 3.74 -2.68
CA ASP A 90 15.27 4.59 -3.27
C ASP A 90 15.81 5.99 -3.65
N SER A 91 16.74 6.54 -2.85
CA SER A 91 17.39 7.82 -3.16
C SER A 91 18.32 7.77 -4.38
N LEU A 92 18.86 6.59 -4.68
CA LEU A 92 19.75 6.32 -5.81
C LEU A 92 19.00 5.72 -7.01
N ASP A 93 17.68 5.54 -6.92
CA ASP A 93 16.83 4.80 -7.86
C ASP A 93 17.37 3.41 -8.22
N LEU A 94 17.91 2.71 -7.23
CA LEU A 94 18.43 1.35 -7.36
C LEU A 94 17.38 0.33 -6.93
N SER A 95 17.52 -0.87 -7.50
CA SER A 95 16.67 -2.02 -7.22
C SER A 95 17.43 -3.33 -7.03
N ASN A 96 18.69 -3.43 -7.48
CA ASN A 96 19.49 -4.65 -7.37
C ASN A 96 20.32 -4.61 -6.08
N ILE A 97 20.26 -5.70 -5.31
CA ILE A 97 20.89 -5.81 -4.00
C ILE A 97 21.60 -7.16 -3.93
N VAL A 98 22.90 -7.14 -3.65
CA VAL A 98 23.68 -8.35 -3.36
C VAL A 98 23.91 -8.40 -1.85
N VAL A 99 23.44 -9.46 -1.21
CA VAL A 99 23.58 -9.67 0.23
C VAL A 99 24.60 -10.78 0.49
N ILE A 100 25.70 -10.42 1.14
CA ILE A 100 26.76 -11.34 1.56
C ILE A 100 26.53 -11.65 3.05
N THR A 101 26.23 -12.90 3.36
CA THR A 101 25.84 -13.31 4.72
C THR A 101 26.10 -14.82 4.96
N SER A 102 25.82 -15.31 6.16
CA SER A 102 25.84 -16.74 6.47
C SER A 102 24.54 -17.43 6.03
N HIS A 103 24.57 -18.76 5.86
CA HIS A 103 23.38 -19.51 5.45
C HIS A 103 22.22 -19.34 6.45
N ASN A 104 22.49 -19.44 7.75
CA ASN A 104 21.45 -19.27 8.78
C ASN A 104 20.87 -17.85 8.78
N ARG A 105 21.73 -16.84 8.60
CA ARG A 105 21.31 -15.44 8.50
C ARG A 105 20.52 -15.14 7.22
N MET A 106 20.89 -15.75 6.09
CA MET A 106 20.15 -15.64 4.82
C MET A 106 18.67 -15.97 5.00
N ILE A 107 18.35 -17.08 5.67
CA ILE A 107 16.96 -17.53 5.87
C ILE A 107 16.17 -16.51 6.71
N ILE A 108 16.79 -15.94 7.74
CA ILE A 108 16.16 -14.89 8.57
C ILE A 108 15.96 -13.60 7.75
N LEU A 109 16.99 -13.17 7.00
CA LEU A 109 16.94 -11.96 6.17
C LEU A 109 15.90 -12.06 5.04
N GLN A 110 15.67 -13.25 4.49
CA GLN A 110 14.59 -13.47 3.51
C GLN A 110 13.21 -13.18 4.11
N LYS A 111 12.99 -13.44 5.40
CA LYS A 111 11.73 -13.06 6.06
C LYS A 111 11.60 -11.55 6.23
N TYR A 112 12.68 -10.85 6.57
CA TYR A 112 12.69 -9.39 6.57
C TYR A 112 12.47 -8.81 5.17
N GLN A 113 13.08 -9.40 4.14
CA GLN A 113 12.89 -9.03 2.75
C GLN A 113 11.41 -9.09 2.36
N GLU A 114 10.73 -10.20 2.68
CA GLU A 114 9.30 -10.39 2.41
C GLU A 114 8.43 -9.29 3.02
N LEU A 115 8.78 -8.83 4.23
CA LEU A 115 8.00 -7.84 4.97
C LEU A 115 8.31 -6.39 4.57
N LEU A 116 9.59 -6.07 4.32
CA LEU A 116 10.07 -4.70 4.13
C LEU A 116 10.33 -4.31 2.67
N PHE A 117 10.29 -5.26 1.75
CA PHE A 117 10.54 -5.02 0.33
C PHE A 117 9.43 -5.58 -0.56
N THR A 118 9.37 -5.06 -1.78
CA THR A 118 8.49 -5.53 -2.85
C THR A 118 9.31 -6.21 -3.95
N PRO A 119 8.69 -6.96 -4.87
CA PRO A 119 9.38 -7.53 -6.04
C PRO A 119 10.10 -6.53 -6.96
N VAL A 120 9.86 -5.21 -6.80
CA VAL A 120 10.67 -4.15 -7.43
C VAL A 120 12.16 -4.25 -7.04
N TYR A 121 12.48 -4.79 -5.86
CA TYR A 121 13.84 -4.98 -5.39
C TYR A 121 14.27 -6.43 -5.63
N LEU A 122 15.39 -6.60 -6.32
CA LEU A 122 15.95 -7.89 -6.71
C LEU A 122 17.11 -8.22 -5.76
N PHE A 123 16.91 -9.25 -4.94
CA PHE A 123 17.91 -9.72 -3.98
C PHE A 123 18.67 -10.91 -4.56
N GLU A 124 20.00 -10.84 -4.52
CA GLU A 124 20.92 -11.93 -4.77
C GLU A 124 21.67 -12.24 -3.47
N TYR A 125 21.61 -13.48 -2.98
CA TYR A 125 22.31 -13.88 -1.76
C TYR A 125 23.58 -14.67 -2.09
N VAL A 126 24.69 -14.27 -1.47
CA VAL A 126 26.00 -14.93 -1.57
C VAL A 126 26.41 -15.44 -0.20
N THR A 127 26.43 -16.76 -0.04
CA THR A 127 26.82 -17.40 1.22
C THR A 127 28.35 -17.59 1.30
N VAL A 128 28.91 -17.25 2.46
CA VAL A 128 30.38 -17.27 2.68
C VAL A 128 30.86 -18.38 3.63
N PHE A 129 29.94 -19.16 4.22
CA PHE A 129 30.25 -20.33 5.05
C PHE A 129 29.80 -21.60 4.34
N GLU A 130 30.72 -22.27 3.65
CA GLU A 130 30.51 -23.57 2.99
C GLU A 130 31.56 -24.57 3.50
N ASP A 131 31.59 -24.85 4.81
CA ASP A 131 32.35 -26.00 5.32
C ASP A 131 31.36 -27.13 5.71
N PRO A 132 31.27 -28.19 4.89
CA PRO A 132 30.38 -29.33 5.13
C PRO A 132 30.68 -30.08 6.45
N SER A 133 31.89 -29.91 7.01
CA SER A 133 32.33 -30.65 8.20
C SER A 133 31.84 -30.06 9.53
N THR A 134 31.41 -28.80 9.52
CA THR A 134 30.99 -28.06 10.74
C THR A 134 29.48 -27.93 10.93
N PHE A 135 28.66 -28.30 9.95
CA PHE A 135 27.21 -28.12 10.02
C PHE A 135 26.48 -29.43 10.34
N GLY A 136 25.97 -29.54 11.56
CA GLY A 136 24.77 -30.34 11.79
C GLY A 136 23.64 -29.80 10.90
N SER A 137 23.04 -30.67 10.08
CA SER A 137 21.98 -30.43 9.09
C SER A 137 21.65 -28.96 8.78
N ALA A 138 22.09 -28.46 7.62
CA ALA A 138 21.64 -27.18 7.07
C ALA A 138 20.11 -27.06 7.20
N ARG A 139 19.65 -26.03 7.91
CA ARG A 139 18.25 -25.90 8.30
C ARG A 139 17.45 -25.32 7.14
N PRO A 140 16.40 -26.00 6.62
CA PRO A 140 15.74 -25.55 5.40
C PRO A 140 14.78 -24.37 5.60
N ASN A 141 14.25 -24.16 6.82
CA ASN A 141 13.20 -23.18 7.11
C ASN A 141 13.28 -22.62 8.54
N LEU A 142 12.74 -21.41 8.75
CA LEU A 142 12.56 -20.80 10.07
C LEU A 142 11.57 -21.58 10.95
N THR A 143 11.71 -21.47 12.28
CA THR A 143 10.67 -21.89 13.24
C THR A 143 9.51 -20.91 13.17
N SER A 144 8.33 -21.34 13.60
CA SER A 144 7.21 -20.43 13.88
C SER A 144 7.59 -19.32 14.86
N ARG A 145 8.46 -19.60 15.84
CA ARG A 145 8.94 -18.61 16.80
C ARG A 145 9.76 -17.52 16.12
N GLU A 146 10.75 -17.88 15.31
CA GLU A 146 11.57 -16.92 14.56
C GLU A 146 10.72 -16.08 13.59
N ILE A 147 9.72 -16.68 12.95
CA ILE A 147 8.77 -15.94 12.10
C ILE A 147 7.99 -14.90 12.91
N THR A 148 7.50 -15.27 14.09
CA THR A 148 6.82 -14.36 15.01
C THR A 148 7.75 -13.24 15.47
N ASP A 149 8.96 -13.57 15.93
CA ASP A 149 9.94 -12.61 16.44
C ASP A 149 10.29 -11.56 15.37
N VAL A 150 10.55 -11.98 14.11
CA VAL A 150 10.81 -11.07 12.98
C VAL A 150 9.60 -10.19 12.67
N THR A 151 8.40 -10.77 12.68
CA THR A 151 7.16 -10.04 12.39
C THR A 151 6.86 -8.98 13.47
N GLU A 152 7.09 -9.32 14.74
CA GLU A 152 6.93 -8.43 15.89
C GLU A 152 7.98 -7.31 15.90
N GLU A 153 9.24 -7.62 15.56
CA GLU A 153 10.31 -6.62 15.42
C GLU A 153 9.95 -5.59 14.35
N VAL A 154 9.61 -6.06 13.13
CA VAL A 154 9.22 -5.18 12.01
C VAL A 154 8.03 -4.32 12.40
N GLY A 155 6.98 -4.93 12.98
CA GLY A 155 5.80 -4.19 13.41
C GLY A 155 6.12 -3.13 14.47
N THR A 156 6.98 -3.45 15.43
CA THR A 156 7.38 -2.53 16.49
C THR A 156 8.20 -1.36 15.94
N PHE A 157 9.14 -1.65 15.05
CA PHE A 157 9.92 -0.63 14.36
C PHE A 157 9.03 0.33 13.55
N LEU A 158 8.14 -0.20 12.70
CA LEU A 158 7.25 0.62 11.86
C LEU A 158 6.29 1.49 12.69
N ARG A 159 5.82 1.00 13.84
CA ARG A 159 4.99 1.79 14.77
C ARG A 159 5.73 2.98 15.37
N GLN A 160 7.05 2.90 15.52
CA GLN A 160 7.89 3.99 16.07
C GLN A 160 8.21 5.06 15.04
N LEU A 161 8.06 4.78 13.74
CA LEU A 161 8.34 5.78 12.70
C LEU A 161 7.40 6.99 12.82
N PRO A 162 7.93 8.22 12.68
CA PRO A 162 7.11 9.42 12.78
C PRO A 162 6.08 9.49 11.65
N ALA A 163 4.88 9.94 11.97
CA ALA A 163 3.89 10.29 10.95
C ALA A 163 4.31 11.58 10.23
N VAL A 164 3.97 11.70 8.95
CA VAL A 164 4.06 12.97 8.22
C VAL A 164 2.70 13.66 8.24
N GLY A 165 2.54 14.65 9.11
CA GLY A 165 1.27 15.35 9.35
C GLY A 165 0.23 14.49 10.08
N GLU A 166 -1.02 14.94 10.04
CA GLU A 166 -2.15 14.27 10.71
C GLU A 166 -3.08 13.57 9.72
N ILE A 167 -3.73 12.51 10.17
CA ILE A 167 -4.73 11.80 9.37
C ILE A 167 -5.97 12.68 9.24
N THR A 168 -6.25 13.10 8.00
CA THR A 168 -7.48 13.81 7.65
C THR A 168 -8.40 12.89 6.87
N VAL A 169 -9.68 12.86 7.25
CA VAL A 169 -10.73 12.05 6.63
C VAL A 169 -11.91 12.95 6.27
N LEU A 170 -12.30 12.95 5.01
CA LEU A 170 -13.49 13.66 4.55
C LEU A 170 -14.74 12.84 4.83
N LYS A 171 -15.78 13.48 5.37
CA LYS A 171 -17.05 12.84 5.71
C LYS A 171 -18.21 13.60 5.09
N SER A 172 -19.12 12.86 4.49
CA SER A 172 -20.40 13.36 4.00
C SER A 172 -21.43 13.37 5.13
N SER A 173 -22.16 14.47 5.29
CA SER A 173 -23.32 14.59 6.19
C SER A 173 -24.56 13.82 5.71
N LEU A 174 -24.54 13.31 4.47
CA LEU A 174 -25.60 12.45 3.94
C LEU A 174 -25.62 11.07 4.61
N VAL A 175 -24.49 10.60 5.13
CA VAL A 175 -24.38 9.26 5.72
C VAL A 175 -24.85 9.27 7.18
N PRO A 176 -25.87 8.47 7.56
CA PRO A 176 -26.40 8.45 8.93
C PRO A 176 -25.42 7.90 9.97
N ASP A 177 -25.61 8.31 11.22
CA ASP A 177 -24.71 7.99 12.35
C ASP A 177 -24.62 6.51 12.72
N CYS A 178 -25.58 5.67 12.31
CA CYS A 178 -25.50 4.22 12.48
C CYS A 178 -24.37 3.59 11.64
N PHE A 179 -23.86 4.32 10.65
CA PHE A 179 -22.68 3.97 9.90
C PHE A 179 -21.50 4.84 10.32
N SER A 180 -20.30 4.35 10.04
CA SER A 180 -19.09 5.16 10.08
C SER A 180 -18.41 5.07 8.73
N HIS A 181 -17.89 6.18 8.23
CA HIS A 181 -17.32 6.28 6.90
C HIS A 181 -16.23 7.32 6.80
N GLY A 182 -15.61 7.35 5.63
CA GLY A 182 -14.96 8.53 5.14
C GLY A 182 -14.09 8.26 3.91
N PHE A 183 -13.44 9.32 3.44
CA PHE A 183 -12.43 9.25 2.41
C PHE A 183 -11.11 9.75 2.99
N SER A 184 -10.08 8.90 2.97
CA SER A 184 -8.78 9.30 3.48
C SER A 184 -8.09 10.30 2.54
N THR A 185 -7.23 11.12 3.14
CA THR A 185 -6.26 11.94 2.42
C THR A 185 -4.88 11.27 2.48
N ARG A 186 -3.87 11.90 1.86
CA ARG A 186 -2.50 11.36 1.79
C ARG A 186 -1.65 11.60 3.05
N MET A 187 -2.15 12.30 4.07
CA MET A 187 -1.37 12.72 5.25
C MET A 187 -1.57 11.78 6.44
N GLY A 188 -0.58 11.73 7.34
CA GLY A 188 -0.63 10.99 8.61
C GLY A 188 -0.07 9.56 8.59
N GLY A 189 0.57 9.13 7.50
CA GLY A 189 1.21 7.82 7.40
C GLY A 189 2.74 7.85 7.53
N ILE A 190 3.37 6.72 7.22
CA ILE A 190 4.83 6.50 7.35
C ILE A 190 5.56 6.25 6.03
N SER A 191 4.84 6.24 4.91
CA SER A 191 5.46 6.10 3.59
C SER A 191 6.33 7.34 3.30
N TYR A 192 7.59 7.13 2.92
CA TYR A 192 8.55 8.22 2.75
C TYR A 192 8.87 8.56 1.29
N ILE A 193 8.56 7.65 0.35
CA ILE A 193 8.80 7.89 -1.08
C ILE A 193 7.86 9.01 -1.51
N SER A 194 8.37 10.07 -2.14
CA SER A 194 7.61 11.31 -2.39
C SER A 194 6.24 11.09 -3.05
N THR A 195 6.15 10.17 -4.00
CA THR A 195 4.90 9.84 -4.70
C THR A 195 3.96 8.92 -3.93
N LEU A 196 4.47 8.25 -2.88
CA LEU A 196 3.72 7.38 -1.96
C LEU A 196 3.51 8.05 -0.60
N SER A 197 4.14 9.20 -0.35
CA SER A 197 4.13 9.83 0.96
C SER A 197 2.79 10.52 1.22
N SER A 198 2.11 10.30 2.35
CA SER A 198 2.55 9.56 3.54
C SER A 198 1.66 8.40 3.95
N LEU A 199 0.34 8.55 3.81
CA LEU A 199 -0.68 7.55 4.16
C LEU A 199 -1.08 6.73 2.93
N ASN A 200 -0.12 6.02 2.32
CA ASN A 200 -0.43 5.09 1.26
C ASN A 200 -1.12 3.84 1.83
N LEU A 201 -2.30 3.52 1.31
CA LEU A 201 -3.16 2.44 1.80
C LEU A 201 -3.26 1.26 0.82
N PHE A 202 -2.38 1.21 -0.18
CA PHE A 202 -2.32 0.11 -1.15
C PHE A 202 -0.87 -0.30 -1.47
N SER A 203 -0.63 -1.61 -1.53
CA SER A 203 0.63 -2.19 -1.97
C SER A 203 0.40 -3.10 -3.18
N SER A 204 1.35 -3.12 -4.11
CA SER A 204 1.36 -4.04 -5.25
C SER A 204 2.78 -4.46 -5.58
N SER A 205 2.94 -5.54 -6.33
CA SER A 205 4.25 -6.05 -6.75
C SER A 205 5.06 -5.07 -7.63
N ARG A 206 4.40 -4.05 -8.19
CA ARG A 206 4.98 -3.07 -9.12
C ARG A 206 5.36 -1.74 -8.46
N ARG A 207 5.03 -1.53 -7.17
CA ARG A 207 5.32 -0.30 -6.43
C ARG A 207 6.31 -0.58 -5.30
N ARG A 208 6.99 0.45 -4.83
CA ARG A 208 8.09 0.35 -3.85
C ARG A 208 7.65 0.24 -2.38
N ASP A 209 6.39 0.54 -2.04
CA ASP A 209 5.87 0.40 -0.68
C ASP A 209 5.47 -1.05 -0.36
N PRO A 210 6.09 -1.68 0.65
CA PRO A 210 5.80 -3.06 1.02
C PRO A 210 4.48 -3.17 1.81
N LYS A 211 3.94 -4.39 1.87
CA LYS A 211 2.72 -4.68 2.62
C LYS A 211 2.81 -4.31 4.10
N ALA A 212 3.96 -4.48 4.75
CA ALA A 212 4.09 -4.15 6.18
C ALA A 212 3.91 -2.63 6.44
N VAL A 213 4.45 -1.77 5.57
CA VAL A 213 4.29 -0.31 5.66
C VAL A 213 2.84 0.09 5.42
N VAL A 214 2.20 -0.48 4.40
CA VAL A 214 0.78 -0.21 4.09
C VAL A 214 -0.14 -0.70 5.21
N ASN A 215 0.13 -1.87 5.81
CA ASN A 215 -0.64 -2.39 6.93
C ASN A 215 -0.49 -1.49 8.19
N GLU A 216 0.68 -0.92 8.42
CA GLU A 216 0.86 0.07 9.48
C GLU A 216 0.06 1.35 9.20
N ASN A 217 0.03 1.84 7.95
CA ASN A 217 -0.84 2.96 7.57
C ASN A 217 -2.34 2.64 7.78
N ILE A 218 -2.80 1.44 7.42
CA ILE A 218 -4.16 0.97 7.68
C ILE A 218 -4.44 0.93 9.19
N ARG A 219 -3.49 0.42 10.00
CA ARG A 219 -3.62 0.40 11.46
C ARG A 219 -3.75 1.81 12.05
N ARG A 220 -2.97 2.78 11.56
CA ARG A 220 -3.06 4.19 12.00
C ARG A 220 -4.39 4.81 11.64
N LEU A 221 -4.88 4.58 10.42
CA LEU A 221 -6.22 4.99 10.01
C LEU A 221 -7.29 4.33 10.90
N GLY A 222 -7.16 3.04 11.17
CA GLY A 222 -8.05 2.29 12.05
C GLY A 222 -8.09 2.83 13.47
N LEU A 223 -6.94 3.19 14.07
CA LEU A 223 -6.90 3.85 15.37
C LEU A 223 -7.63 5.19 15.38
N GLN A 224 -7.46 6.00 14.33
CA GLN A 224 -8.14 7.30 14.21
C GLN A 224 -9.65 7.14 14.03
N MET A 225 -10.08 6.09 13.34
CA MET A 225 -11.45 5.91 12.89
C MET A 225 -12.26 4.93 13.74
N GLY A 226 -11.62 4.18 14.63
CA GLY A 226 -12.27 3.23 15.53
C GLY A 226 -12.48 1.83 14.94
N PHE A 227 -11.57 1.34 14.10
CA PHE A 227 -11.58 -0.04 13.59
C PHE A 227 -10.22 -0.72 13.69
N GLN A 228 -10.22 -2.05 13.68
CA GLN A 228 -9.04 -2.90 13.72
C GLN A 228 -8.69 -3.44 12.32
N PRO A 229 -7.41 -3.65 11.99
CA PRO A 229 -7.00 -4.12 10.65
C PRO A 229 -7.64 -5.43 10.20
N HIS A 230 -7.97 -6.36 11.10
CA HIS A 230 -8.59 -7.64 10.74
C HIS A 230 -10.06 -7.51 10.31
N GLN A 231 -10.69 -6.36 10.58
CA GLN A 231 -12.05 -6.05 10.14
C GLN A 231 -12.08 -5.48 8.71
N PHE A 232 -10.90 -5.19 8.13
CA PHE A 232 -10.76 -4.41 6.90
C PHE A 232 -10.72 -5.28 5.65
N HIS A 233 -11.61 -4.99 4.71
CA HIS A 233 -11.72 -5.63 3.40
C HIS A 233 -11.62 -4.56 2.30
N LEU A 234 -10.56 -4.63 1.51
CA LEU A 234 -10.38 -3.79 0.33
C LEU A 234 -10.84 -4.55 -0.92
N VAL A 235 -11.52 -3.87 -1.84
CA VAL A 235 -11.84 -4.42 -3.17
C VAL A 235 -10.57 -4.90 -3.91
N LYS A 236 -10.71 -5.99 -4.66
CA LYS A 236 -9.63 -6.57 -5.49
C LYS A 236 -9.83 -6.17 -6.94
N THR A 237 -9.58 -4.90 -7.24
CA THR A 237 -9.96 -4.25 -8.50
C THR A 237 -9.36 -4.91 -9.75
N ASN A 238 -10.18 -5.16 -10.77
CA ASN A 238 -9.72 -5.41 -12.14
C ASN A 238 -10.27 -4.36 -13.13
N HIS A 239 -10.90 -3.28 -12.62
CA HIS A 239 -11.57 -2.21 -13.36
C HIS A 239 -12.79 -2.69 -14.17
N ALA A 240 -13.47 -3.73 -13.68
CA ALA A 240 -14.71 -4.26 -14.25
C ALA A 240 -15.93 -3.86 -13.39
N SER A 241 -16.90 -4.76 -13.26
CA SER A 241 -18.20 -4.52 -12.61
C SER A 241 -18.63 -5.60 -11.63
N ASP A 242 -17.74 -6.54 -11.27
CA ASP A 242 -18.07 -7.63 -10.34
C ASP A 242 -18.14 -7.12 -8.89
N VAL A 243 -19.12 -7.63 -8.15
CA VAL A 243 -19.40 -7.25 -6.75
C VAL A 243 -19.36 -8.48 -5.87
N TRP A 244 -18.54 -8.46 -4.83
CA TRP A 244 -18.50 -9.52 -3.83
C TRP A 244 -19.49 -9.24 -2.70
N VAL A 245 -20.30 -10.25 -2.36
CA VAL A 245 -21.20 -10.22 -1.20
C VAL A 245 -20.49 -10.93 -0.04
N ILE A 246 -20.21 -10.20 1.04
CA ILE A 246 -19.52 -10.82 2.20
C ILE A 246 -20.42 -11.91 2.81
N GLY A 247 -19.84 -13.10 2.95
CA GLY A 247 -20.55 -14.32 3.34
C GLY A 247 -20.66 -15.34 2.19
N GLU A 248 -20.46 -14.90 0.95
CA GLU A 248 -20.34 -15.76 -0.23
C GLU A 248 -18.86 -16.01 -0.57
N GLU A 249 -18.61 -17.02 -1.42
CA GLU A 249 -17.26 -17.28 -1.93
C GLU A 249 -16.72 -16.06 -2.68
N ALA A 250 -15.53 -15.61 -2.29
CA ALA A 250 -14.93 -14.41 -2.87
C ALA A 250 -14.39 -14.69 -4.28
N PRO A 251 -14.78 -13.90 -5.29
CA PRO A 251 -14.13 -13.95 -6.59
C PRO A 251 -12.63 -13.62 -6.50
N GLU A 252 -11.87 -14.00 -7.53
CA GLU A 252 -10.44 -13.64 -7.63
C GLU A 252 -10.24 -12.12 -7.62
N SER A 253 -11.11 -11.41 -8.34
CA SER A 253 -11.15 -9.95 -8.45
C SER A 253 -12.59 -9.43 -8.44
N TYR A 254 -12.79 -8.25 -7.88
CA TYR A 254 -14.07 -7.56 -7.82
C TYR A 254 -13.82 -6.07 -7.56
N ASP A 255 -14.66 -5.22 -8.14
CA ASP A 255 -14.59 -3.77 -8.02
C ASP A 255 -15.65 -3.23 -7.05
N GLY A 256 -16.53 -4.07 -6.50
CA GLY A 256 -17.45 -3.70 -5.43
C GLY A 256 -17.52 -4.74 -4.30
N ILE A 257 -17.92 -4.29 -3.11
CA ILE A 257 -18.26 -5.16 -1.97
C ILE A 257 -19.59 -4.69 -1.40
N VAL A 258 -20.46 -5.62 -1.01
CA VAL A 258 -21.69 -5.33 -0.24
C VAL A 258 -21.81 -6.25 0.98
N THR A 259 -22.38 -5.73 2.06
CA THR A 259 -22.64 -6.50 3.29
C THR A 259 -23.69 -5.83 4.19
N ASN A 260 -24.32 -6.61 5.07
CA ASN A 260 -25.10 -6.12 6.21
C ASN A 260 -24.47 -6.51 7.57
N GLN A 261 -23.22 -7.00 7.56
CA GLN A 261 -22.54 -7.43 8.77
C GLN A 261 -22.00 -6.23 9.56
N VAL A 262 -22.28 -6.23 10.86
CA VAL A 262 -21.76 -5.24 11.82
C VAL A 262 -20.26 -5.46 12.03
N ASN A 263 -19.51 -4.39 12.29
CA ASN A 263 -18.08 -4.46 12.61
C ASN A 263 -17.20 -5.02 11.46
N VAL A 264 -17.68 -4.98 10.22
CA VAL A 264 -16.93 -5.29 9.00
C VAL A 264 -16.69 -3.99 8.22
N VAL A 265 -15.43 -3.64 7.99
CA VAL A 265 -15.01 -2.44 7.26
C VAL A 265 -14.75 -2.80 5.81
N ILE A 266 -15.50 -2.22 4.90
CA ILE A 266 -15.32 -2.37 3.46
C ILE A 266 -14.73 -1.08 2.87
N ALA A 267 -13.84 -1.22 1.90
CA ALA A 267 -13.15 -0.08 1.30
C ALA A 267 -12.93 -0.23 -0.22
N ALA A 268 -12.89 0.92 -0.89
CA ALA A 268 -12.53 1.07 -2.30
C ALA A 268 -11.32 2.00 -2.46
N PRO A 269 -10.28 1.63 -3.24
CA PRO A 269 -9.15 2.49 -3.50
C PRO A 269 -9.53 3.66 -4.40
N GLY A 270 -8.95 4.82 -4.12
CA GLY A 270 -9.08 6.05 -4.86
C GLY A 270 -7.71 6.66 -5.12
N ALA A 271 -7.46 7.03 -6.36
CA ALA A 271 -6.32 7.80 -6.84
C ALA A 271 -6.63 8.15 -8.29
N ASP A 272 -7.59 9.06 -8.45
CA ASP A 272 -8.33 9.43 -9.67
C ASP A 272 -9.58 8.62 -9.97
N CYS A 273 -9.55 7.28 -9.90
CA CYS A 273 -10.78 6.50 -9.93
C CYS A 273 -11.65 6.83 -8.70
N MET A 274 -12.98 6.78 -8.85
CA MET A 274 -13.93 7.16 -7.81
C MET A 274 -14.10 6.03 -6.79
N PRO A 275 -13.82 6.25 -5.50
CA PRO A 275 -14.40 5.43 -4.45
C PRO A 275 -15.85 5.87 -4.22
N LEU A 276 -16.78 4.94 -4.41
CA LEU A 276 -18.22 5.13 -4.18
C LEU A 276 -18.60 4.44 -2.87
N LEU A 277 -19.37 5.14 -2.03
CA LEU A 277 -19.95 4.57 -0.81
C LEU A 277 -21.47 4.52 -0.94
N PHE A 278 -22.08 3.42 -0.54
CA PHE A 278 -23.52 3.19 -0.57
C PHE A 278 -24.03 2.76 0.79
N THR A 279 -25.13 3.33 1.26
CA THR A 279 -25.78 2.94 2.52
C THR A 279 -27.28 2.86 2.35
N ASP A 280 -27.89 1.80 2.85
CA ASP A 280 -29.33 1.71 3.09
C ASP A 280 -29.56 1.73 4.61
N PRO A 281 -30.07 2.84 5.18
CA PRO A 281 -30.32 2.95 6.62
C PRO A 281 -31.52 2.13 7.10
N VAL A 282 -32.42 1.70 6.20
CA VAL A 282 -33.61 0.94 6.53
C VAL A 282 -33.25 -0.53 6.71
N GLU A 283 -32.66 -1.14 5.67
CA GLU A 283 -32.22 -2.55 5.70
C GLU A 283 -30.86 -2.74 6.38
N LYS A 284 -30.18 -1.64 6.72
CA LYS A 284 -28.82 -1.62 7.31
C LYS A 284 -27.81 -2.37 6.46
N VAL A 285 -27.77 -2.01 5.18
CA VAL A 285 -26.87 -2.59 4.18
C VAL A 285 -25.87 -1.53 3.76
N ILE A 286 -24.62 -1.93 3.58
CA ILE A 286 -23.57 -1.06 3.08
C ILE A 286 -22.94 -1.64 1.82
N GLY A 287 -22.46 -0.75 0.97
CA GLY A 287 -21.72 -1.09 -0.24
C GLY A 287 -20.57 -0.12 -0.47
N VAL A 288 -19.51 -0.61 -1.11
CA VAL A 288 -18.45 0.23 -1.68
C VAL A 288 -18.14 -0.22 -3.09
N ALA A 289 -17.72 0.71 -3.94
CA ALA A 289 -17.25 0.39 -5.28
C ALA A 289 -16.06 1.25 -5.71
N HIS A 290 -15.16 0.66 -6.47
CA HIS A 290 -14.13 1.33 -7.24
C HIS A 290 -14.62 1.57 -8.66
N ALA A 291 -14.86 2.82 -9.02
CA ALA A 291 -15.34 3.22 -10.33
C ALA A 291 -14.29 4.06 -11.07
N GLY A 292 -13.44 3.39 -11.84
CA GLY A 292 -12.69 4.03 -12.92
C GLY A 292 -13.59 4.30 -14.14
N TRP A 293 -13.02 4.89 -15.20
CA TRP A 293 -13.79 5.18 -16.41
C TRP A 293 -14.37 3.90 -17.05
N LYS A 294 -13.59 2.81 -17.14
CA LYS A 294 -14.06 1.51 -17.65
C LYS A 294 -15.16 0.92 -16.78
N GLY A 295 -14.93 0.81 -15.47
CA GLY A 295 -15.93 0.31 -14.53
C GLY A 295 -17.22 1.13 -14.54
N THR A 296 -17.13 2.45 -14.74
CA THR A 296 -18.30 3.34 -14.91
C THR A 296 -19.13 2.94 -16.13
N LEU A 297 -18.48 2.76 -17.29
CA LEU A 297 -19.16 2.33 -18.52
C LEU A 297 -19.72 0.90 -18.39
N MET A 298 -19.01 0.02 -17.69
CA MET A 298 -19.47 -1.35 -17.40
C MET A 298 -20.56 -1.41 -16.32
N GLY A 299 -20.88 -0.29 -15.66
CA GLY A 299 -21.98 -0.19 -14.72
C GLY A 299 -21.69 -0.76 -13.32
N ILE A 300 -20.46 -0.64 -12.79
CA ILE A 300 -20.14 -1.09 -11.42
C ILE A 300 -21.05 -0.46 -10.35
N ALA A 301 -21.42 0.82 -10.51
CA ALA A 301 -22.32 1.52 -9.59
C ALA A 301 -23.71 0.85 -9.58
N LYS A 302 -24.24 0.58 -10.78
CA LYS A 302 -25.47 -0.19 -10.99
C LYS A 302 -25.37 -1.60 -10.40
N ALA A 303 -24.29 -2.32 -10.66
CA ALA A 303 -24.09 -3.67 -10.15
C ALA A 303 -24.09 -3.70 -8.61
N THR A 304 -23.49 -2.70 -7.98
CA THR A 304 -23.45 -2.55 -6.52
C THR A 304 -24.83 -2.32 -5.93
N VAL A 305 -25.60 -1.38 -6.50
CA VAL A 305 -27.02 -1.13 -6.12
C VAL A 305 -27.85 -2.40 -6.30
N ASN A 306 -27.72 -3.08 -7.44
CA ASN A 306 -28.46 -4.32 -7.70
C ASN A 306 -28.09 -5.45 -6.73
N ALA A 307 -26.84 -5.53 -6.30
CA ALA A 307 -26.44 -6.50 -5.26
C ALA A 307 -27.10 -6.17 -3.91
N MET A 308 -27.16 -4.89 -3.52
CA MET A 308 -27.89 -4.47 -2.30
C MET A 308 -29.39 -4.84 -2.39
N VAL A 309 -30.04 -4.53 -3.51
CA VAL A 309 -31.47 -4.83 -3.73
C VAL A 309 -31.74 -6.33 -3.74
N SER A 310 -31.03 -7.08 -4.60
CA SER A 310 -31.33 -8.49 -4.84
C SER A 310 -30.93 -9.41 -3.68
N ARG A 311 -29.88 -9.07 -2.92
CA ARG A 311 -29.35 -9.94 -1.85
C ARG A 311 -29.83 -9.56 -0.46
N PHE A 312 -30.17 -8.30 -0.24
CA PHE A 312 -30.55 -7.80 1.07
C PHE A 312 -31.92 -7.13 1.11
N GLY A 313 -32.63 -7.02 -0.02
CA GLY A 313 -33.97 -6.44 -0.06
C GLY A 313 -33.99 -4.92 0.02
N SER A 314 -32.84 -4.25 -0.12
CA SER A 314 -32.76 -2.80 -0.19
C SER A 314 -33.69 -2.24 -1.27
N LYS A 315 -34.18 -1.03 -1.06
CA LYS A 315 -34.96 -0.30 -2.06
C LYS A 315 -34.14 0.87 -2.59
N THR A 316 -34.20 1.11 -3.89
CA THR A 316 -33.39 2.16 -4.53
C THR A 316 -33.70 3.54 -3.97
N GLU A 317 -34.96 3.79 -3.57
CA GLU A 317 -35.35 5.04 -2.90
C GLU A 317 -34.72 5.23 -1.51
N ASN A 318 -34.27 4.17 -0.84
CA ASN A 318 -33.62 4.23 0.48
C ASN A 318 -32.09 4.31 0.39
N ILE A 319 -31.51 3.96 -0.77
CA ILE A 319 -30.06 3.91 -0.92
C ILE A 319 -29.52 5.33 -1.06
N LEU A 320 -28.59 5.67 -0.17
CA LEU A 320 -27.78 6.87 -0.22
C LEU A 320 -26.44 6.55 -0.87
N ALA A 321 -25.97 7.41 -1.77
CA ALA A 321 -24.70 7.27 -2.46
C ALA A 321 -23.82 8.49 -2.24
N VAL A 322 -22.53 8.26 -2.00
CA VAL A 322 -21.53 9.33 -1.88
C VAL A 322 -20.39 9.05 -2.84
N ILE A 323 -20.10 10.01 -3.73
CA ILE A 323 -18.99 9.97 -4.67
C ILE A 323 -17.78 10.64 -4.03
N GLY A 324 -16.72 9.88 -3.75
CA GLY A 324 -15.53 10.39 -3.10
C GLY A 324 -14.56 11.17 -3.99
N PRO A 325 -13.40 11.59 -3.43
CA PRO A 325 -12.34 12.26 -4.17
C PRO A 325 -11.87 11.42 -5.35
N SER A 326 -11.81 12.04 -6.52
CA SER A 326 -11.51 11.41 -7.80
C SER A 326 -10.95 12.44 -8.78
N VAL A 327 -10.58 12.06 -10.00
CA VAL A 327 -10.20 13.06 -11.00
C VAL A 327 -11.45 13.78 -11.52
N GLY A 328 -11.40 15.10 -11.56
CA GLY A 328 -12.48 15.93 -12.07
C GLY A 328 -12.40 16.13 -13.59
N SER A 329 -13.50 16.63 -14.17
CA SER A 329 -13.56 17.01 -15.59
C SER A 329 -12.58 18.13 -15.99
N CYS A 330 -11.95 18.78 -15.00
CA CYS A 330 -10.88 19.74 -15.22
C CYS A 330 -9.53 19.09 -15.61
N CYS A 331 -9.32 17.81 -15.28
CA CYS A 331 -8.03 17.14 -15.45
C CYS A 331 -8.14 15.85 -16.28
N PHE A 332 -9.27 15.15 -16.23
CA PHE A 332 -9.41 13.85 -16.86
C PHE A 332 -9.72 13.95 -18.35
N LYS A 333 -8.93 13.25 -19.17
CA LYS A 333 -9.11 13.17 -20.62
C LYS A 333 -9.05 11.73 -21.09
N LEU A 334 -9.85 11.42 -22.10
CA LEU A 334 -9.78 10.15 -22.83
C LEU A 334 -9.56 10.42 -24.31
N ASP A 335 -9.29 9.38 -25.10
CA ASP A 335 -9.40 9.47 -26.55
C ASP A 335 -10.86 9.70 -26.99
N GLN A 336 -11.03 10.15 -28.23
CA GLN A 336 -12.34 10.49 -28.76
C GLN A 336 -13.30 9.29 -28.86
N GLU A 337 -12.78 8.08 -29.11
CA GLU A 337 -13.61 6.87 -29.20
C GLU A 337 -14.25 6.55 -27.85
N SER A 338 -13.44 6.52 -26.79
CA SER A 338 -13.93 6.29 -25.43
C SER A 338 -14.81 7.44 -24.93
N ALA A 339 -14.58 8.68 -25.39
CA ALA A 339 -15.41 9.83 -25.04
C ALA A 339 -16.86 9.70 -25.54
N LYS A 340 -17.09 9.13 -26.72
CA LYS A 340 -18.44 8.95 -27.30
C LYS A 340 -19.36 8.09 -26.43
N GLU A 341 -18.80 7.10 -25.72
CA GLU A 341 -19.56 6.27 -24.79
C GLU A 341 -20.12 7.12 -23.63
N PHE A 342 -19.32 8.07 -23.11
CA PHE A 342 -19.77 9.01 -22.09
C PHE A 342 -20.79 10.04 -22.61
N HIS A 343 -20.62 10.53 -23.85
CA HIS A 343 -21.61 11.40 -24.50
C HIS A 343 -22.98 10.72 -24.57
N SER A 344 -23.00 9.42 -24.87
CA SER A 344 -24.22 8.60 -24.94
C SER A 344 -24.90 8.42 -23.58
N ILE A 345 -24.15 8.49 -22.48
CA ILE A 345 -24.73 8.56 -21.13
C ILE A 345 -25.40 9.93 -20.95
N HIS A 346 -24.66 11.02 -21.15
CA HIS A 346 -25.20 12.37 -21.08
C HIS A 346 -24.27 13.36 -21.82
N PRO A 347 -24.78 14.30 -22.64
CA PRO A 347 -23.92 15.20 -23.43
C PRO A 347 -22.93 16.01 -22.59
N HIS A 348 -23.35 16.51 -21.42
CA HIS A 348 -22.46 17.24 -20.49
C HIS A 348 -21.37 16.39 -19.82
N CYS A 349 -21.35 15.07 -20.04
CA CYS A 349 -20.23 14.23 -19.60
C CYS A 349 -18.96 14.47 -20.42
N VAL A 350 -19.08 15.08 -21.62
CA VAL A 350 -17.95 15.36 -22.50
C VAL A 350 -17.82 16.86 -22.70
N ARG A 351 -16.60 17.38 -22.52
CA ARG A 351 -16.26 18.78 -22.76
C ARG A 351 -15.13 18.86 -23.79
N LYS A 352 -15.24 19.80 -24.73
CA LYS A 352 -14.30 19.95 -25.86
C LYS A 352 -14.22 18.68 -26.72
N ASP A 353 -15.40 18.18 -27.09
CA ASP A 353 -15.60 16.93 -27.86
C ASP A 353 -14.95 16.99 -29.26
N GLU A 354 -14.73 18.20 -29.76
CA GLU A 354 -14.01 18.47 -31.01
C GLU A 354 -12.50 18.19 -30.96
N THR A 355 -11.94 17.94 -29.78
CA THR A 355 -10.49 17.71 -29.62
C THR A 355 -10.14 16.21 -29.66
N PRO A 356 -8.91 15.83 -30.05
CA PRO A 356 -8.48 14.43 -30.05
C PRO A 356 -8.50 13.78 -28.65
N LYS A 357 -8.47 14.60 -27.59
CA LYS A 357 -8.54 14.16 -26.20
C LYS A 357 -9.52 15.02 -25.39
N PRO A 358 -10.83 14.76 -25.51
CA PRO A 358 -11.85 15.49 -24.79
C PRO A 358 -11.72 15.32 -23.28
N PHE A 359 -12.24 16.29 -22.53
CA PHE A 359 -12.33 16.18 -21.08
C PHE A 359 -13.59 15.43 -20.68
N ILE A 360 -13.46 14.49 -19.73
CA ILE A 360 -14.54 13.58 -19.35
C ILE A 360 -14.97 13.83 -17.91
N ASN A 361 -16.27 13.98 -17.69
CA ASN A 361 -16.89 14.06 -16.38
C ASN A 361 -17.44 12.69 -15.97
N ILE A 362 -16.55 11.83 -15.44
CA ILE A 362 -16.93 10.49 -14.96
C ILE A 362 -17.89 10.57 -13.76
N ARG A 363 -17.84 11.64 -12.96
CA ARG A 363 -18.70 11.84 -11.79
C ARG A 363 -20.15 12.07 -12.20
N LEU A 364 -20.37 12.97 -13.17
CA LEU A 364 -21.70 13.19 -13.74
C LEU A 364 -22.24 11.93 -14.42
N ALA A 365 -21.39 11.18 -15.13
CA ALA A 365 -21.80 9.92 -15.72
C ALA A 365 -22.29 8.94 -14.66
N THR A 366 -21.56 8.78 -13.56
CA THR A 366 -21.98 7.96 -12.42
C THR A 366 -23.28 8.46 -11.79
N ARG A 367 -23.45 9.77 -11.57
CA ARG A 367 -24.71 10.35 -11.06
C ARG A 367 -25.90 9.97 -11.94
N VAL A 368 -25.81 10.23 -13.25
CA VAL A 368 -26.87 9.93 -14.22
C VAL A 368 -27.20 8.45 -14.23
N LEU A 369 -26.19 7.57 -14.15
CA LEU A 369 -26.42 6.13 -14.10
C LEU A 369 -27.12 5.70 -12.81
N LEU A 370 -26.76 6.27 -11.65
CA LEU A 370 -27.43 5.99 -10.38
C LEU A 370 -28.90 6.46 -10.37
N GLU A 371 -29.18 7.65 -10.90
CA GLU A 371 -30.55 8.16 -11.03
C GLU A 371 -31.38 7.27 -11.98
N ARG A 372 -30.78 6.76 -13.07
CA ARG A 372 -31.43 5.80 -13.98
C ARG A 372 -31.73 4.46 -13.33
N GLU A 373 -30.92 4.04 -12.35
CA GLU A 373 -31.21 2.85 -11.53
C GLU A 373 -32.27 3.12 -10.45
N GLY A 374 -32.76 4.35 -10.31
CA GLY A 374 -33.86 4.70 -9.42
C GLY A 374 -33.44 5.27 -8.07
N LEU A 375 -32.17 5.67 -7.90
CA LEU A 375 -31.78 6.46 -6.72
C LEU A 375 -32.37 7.86 -6.82
N VAL A 376 -32.80 8.38 -5.68
CA VAL A 376 -33.31 9.75 -5.55
C VAL A 376 -32.14 10.73 -5.70
N SER A 377 -32.35 11.83 -6.44
CA SER A 377 -31.29 12.79 -6.76
C SER A 377 -30.67 13.41 -5.51
N GLU A 378 -31.51 13.71 -4.51
CA GLU A 378 -31.13 14.23 -3.19
C GLU A 378 -30.37 13.21 -2.33
N HIS A 379 -30.43 11.92 -2.68
CA HIS A 379 -29.69 10.84 -2.02
C HIS A 379 -28.31 10.58 -2.65
N ILE A 380 -27.85 11.45 -3.56
CA ILE A 380 -26.53 11.36 -4.19
C ILE A 380 -25.69 12.60 -3.84
N HIS A 381 -24.68 12.43 -3.01
CA HIS A 381 -23.69 13.47 -2.71
C HIS A 381 -22.47 13.36 -3.65
N ASP A 382 -22.33 14.34 -4.54
CA ASP A 382 -21.19 14.52 -5.45
C ASP A 382 -20.75 16.00 -5.50
N ASP A 383 -20.00 16.42 -6.52
CA ASP A 383 -19.52 17.79 -6.68
C ASP A 383 -20.58 18.80 -7.18
N THR A 384 -21.83 18.37 -7.43
CA THR A 384 -22.96 19.25 -7.76
C THR A 384 -23.73 19.71 -6.52
N VAL A 385 -23.60 19.00 -5.40
CA VAL A 385 -24.20 19.33 -4.11
C VAL A 385 -23.30 20.33 -3.39
N THR A 386 -23.82 21.52 -3.08
CA THR A 386 -23.01 22.67 -2.60
C THR A 386 -23.49 23.26 -1.27
N ASP A 387 -24.63 22.80 -0.77
CA ASP A 387 -25.23 23.16 0.52
C ASP A 387 -24.59 22.42 1.71
N ILE A 388 -23.78 21.39 1.44
CA ILE A 388 -22.98 20.65 2.44
C ILE A 388 -21.49 20.60 2.05
N PRO A 389 -20.57 20.36 2.99
CA PRO A 389 -19.14 20.32 2.69
C PRO A 389 -18.79 19.26 1.63
N SER A 390 -18.06 19.68 0.59
CA SER A 390 -17.71 18.79 -0.52
C SER A 390 -16.75 17.69 -0.08
N VAL A 391 -17.05 16.46 -0.51
CA VAL A 391 -16.17 15.30 -0.39
C VAL A 391 -15.63 14.82 -1.75
N THR A 392 -16.01 15.48 -2.84
CA THR A 392 -15.74 15.06 -4.23
C THR A 392 -14.67 15.95 -4.88
N LEU A 393 -13.58 16.21 -4.16
CA LEU A 393 -12.49 17.07 -4.64
C LEU A 393 -11.70 16.42 -5.79
N CYS A 394 -11.13 17.24 -6.69
CA CYS A 394 -10.28 16.75 -7.77
C CYS A 394 -8.91 16.29 -7.23
N THR A 395 -8.65 14.98 -7.24
CA THR A 395 -7.40 14.39 -6.73
C THR A 395 -6.15 14.90 -7.45
N SER A 396 -6.27 15.20 -8.74
CA SER A 396 -5.18 15.75 -9.55
C SER A 396 -4.87 17.20 -9.17
N CYS A 397 -5.89 18.04 -8.94
CA CYS A 397 -5.71 19.45 -8.55
C CYS A 397 -5.19 19.62 -7.11
N HIS A 398 -5.67 18.79 -6.18
CA HIS A 398 -5.37 18.92 -4.74
C HIS A 398 -4.21 18.01 -4.33
N SER A 399 -3.00 18.32 -4.81
CA SER A 399 -1.79 17.52 -4.59
C SER A 399 -1.31 17.44 -3.14
N ASP A 400 -1.69 18.42 -2.34
CA ASP A 400 -1.49 18.48 -0.89
C ASP A 400 -2.37 17.46 -0.14
N MET A 401 -3.55 17.15 -0.67
CA MET A 401 -4.52 16.26 -0.02
C MET A 401 -4.53 14.85 -0.58
N PHE A 402 -4.23 14.63 -1.87
CA PHE A 402 -4.47 13.34 -2.52
C PHE A 402 -3.34 12.85 -3.41
N PHE A 403 -3.23 11.53 -3.53
CA PHE A 403 -2.48 10.88 -4.60
C PHE A 403 -3.29 10.93 -5.91
N SER A 404 -2.59 10.98 -7.05
CA SER A 404 -3.21 11.02 -8.37
C SER A 404 -2.30 10.35 -9.40
N HIS A 405 -2.81 9.32 -10.08
CA HIS A 405 -2.15 8.67 -11.21
C HIS A 405 -2.03 9.59 -12.44
N VAL A 406 -3.06 10.39 -12.73
CA VAL A 406 -3.11 11.38 -13.82
C VAL A 406 -2.02 12.43 -13.65
N ARG A 407 -1.74 12.84 -12.40
CA ARG A 407 -0.67 13.80 -12.10
C ARG A 407 0.71 13.12 -11.96
N ASP A 408 0.79 12.05 -11.18
CA ASP A 408 2.05 11.49 -10.68
C ASP A 408 2.56 10.29 -11.51
N GLY A 409 1.77 9.81 -12.49
CA GLY A 409 2.12 8.67 -13.33
C GLY A 409 1.95 7.33 -12.64
N THR A 410 2.76 6.34 -13.01
CA THR A 410 2.57 4.93 -12.63
C THR A 410 3.00 4.58 -11.21
N ASN A 411 3.82 5.42 -10.57
CA ASN A 411 4.32 5.19 -9.22
C ASN A 411 3.67 6.18 -8.25
N PHE A 412 2.45 5.88 -7.81
CA PHE A 412 1.62 6.74 -6.96
C PHE A 412 1.10 5.99 -5.73
N GLY A 413 0.91 6.72 -4.63
CA GLY A 413 0.22 6.21 -3.44
C GLY A 413 -1.28 6.07 -3.68
N THR A 414 -2.03 5.56 -2.72
CA THR A 414 -3.48 5.35 -2.92
C THR A 414 -4.21 5.65 -1.62
N GLN A 415 -5.19 6.55 -1.71
CA GLN A 415 -6.18 6.79 -0.67
C GLN A 415 -7.34 5.80 -0.82
N ILE A 416 -8.28 5.77 0.12
CA ILE A 416 -9.45 4.90 0.07
C ILE A 416 -10.72 5.65 0.49
N GLY A 417 -11.86 5.23 -0.04
CA GLY A 417 -13.16 5.41 0.63
C GLY A 417 -13.49 4.16 1.43
N PHE A 418 -14.00 4.32 2.64
CA PHE A 418 -14.29 3.20 3.53
C PHE A 418 -15.57 3.45 4.33
N LEU A 419 -16.23 2.35 4.72
CA LEU A 419 -17.55 2.34 5.34
C LEU A 419 -17.74 1.09 6.20
N TRP A 420 -18.42 1.22 7.34
CA TRP A 420 -18.88 0.09 8.15
C TRP A 420 -20.13 0.42 8.95
N ILE A 421 -20.83 -0.64 9.38
CA ILE A 421 -21.96 -0.56 10.30
C ILE A 421 -21.41 -0.59 11.72
N LYS A 422 -21.73 0.44 12.53
CA LYS A 422 -21.33 0.48 13.93
C LYS A 422 -22.15 -0.52 14.74
N ASP A 423 -21.53 -1.10 15.77
CA ASP A 423 -22.28 -1.84 16.77
C ASP A 423 -23.18 -0.88 17.56
N GLY A 424 -24.46 -1.25 17.72
CA GLY A 424 -25.42 -0.50 18.53
C GLY A 424 -25.17 -0.63 20.03
N GLY A 425 -24.20 -1.46 20.44
CA GLY A 425 -23.68 -1.50 21.80
C GLY A 425 -23.01 -0.17 22.16
N LYS A 426 -23.50 0.49 23.21
CA LYS A 426 -22.89 1.69 23.79
C LYS A 426 -21.39 1.46 23.99
N VAL A 427 -20.57 2.34 23.39
CA VAL A 427 -19.12 2.44 23.63
C VAL A 427 -18.84 2.64 25.12
#